data_AF-A0A2H0MSY1-F1
#
_entry.id   AF-A0A2H0MSY1-F1
#
_cell.length_a   1.000
_cell.length_b   1.000
_cell.length_c   1.000
_cell.angle_alpha   90.00
_cell.angle_beta   90.00
_cell.angle_gamma   90.00
#
_symmetry.space_group_name_H-M   'P 1'
#
loop_
_entity.id
_entity.type
_entity.pdbx_description
1 polymer ?
#
loop_
_entity_poly.entity_id
_entity_poly.type
_entity_poly.pdbx_seq_one_letter_code
_entity_poly.pdbx_strand_id
1 'polypeptide(L)'
;MKNYSSEKGFTLLELILSLSIVGVILALALGGIRLGTITREIGDDKAELHQRLRTIAQQLGQKIKSNYPVYIQTEKRTFLNEEANKKITRQLAFQGGKNFIRMVTFAPPLSGDPEKNYHAHETLIYQGELPESKETGIILMEREIRGDNLFTYIRPEESDSHFFMLAKNVAYLKFRYYQMEMIPKNEQESQPNPDITHRGVWVEEVFAEGIGNVTEEEKERDERLGITASSKISLPRAVEISLGLKDTSHNEKEKKDDIDLVYTPPIIIPLNSGIEFALPLPKEGKDEKA
;
A
#
# COMPACT_ATOMS: atom_id res chain seq x y z
N MET A 1 -45.05 -32.78 -79.21
CA MET A 1 -43.71 -32.48 -78.65
C MET A 1 -43.71 -32.90 -77.19
N LYS A 2 -42.92 -33.91 -76.82
CA LYS A 2 -42.84 -34.44 -75.45
C LYS A 2 -41.48 -34.05 -74.88
N ASN A 3 -41.46 -33.12 -73.93
CA ASN A 3 -40.24 -32.74 -73.21
C ASN A 3 -39.82 -33.91 -72.32
N TYR A 4 -38.66 -34.51 -72.61
CA TYR A 4 -37.98 -35.39 -71.68
C TYR A 4 -37.20 -34.53 -70.69
N SER A 5 -37.77 -34.30 -69.51
CA SER A 5 -36.99 -33.83 -68.37
C SER A 5 -36.04 -34.94 -67.95
N SER A 6 -34.74 -34.73 -68.18
CA SER A 6 -33.70 -35.58 -67.62
C SER A 6 -33.65 -35.34 -66.12
N GLU A 7 -34.24 -36.24 -65.34
CA GLU A 7 -34.02 -36.32 -63.90
C GLU A 7 -32.57 -36.75 -63.67
N LYS A 8 -31.69 -35.79 -63.41
CA LYS A 8 -30.31 -36.04 -63.00
C LYS A 8 -30.31 -36.49 -61.54
N GLY A 9 -30.04 -37.77 -61.30
CA GLY A 9 -29.80 -38.31 -59.96
C GLY A 9 -28.49 -37.76 -59.36
N PHE A 10 -28.45 -37.64 -58.03
CA PHE A 10 -27.26 -37.22 -57.29
C PHE A 10 -26.15 -38.26 -57.41
N THR A 11 -24.91 -37.82 -57.63
CA THR A 11 -23.76 -38.74 -57.60
C THR A 11 -23.38 -39.06 -56.15
N LEU A 12 -22.94 -40.30 -55.89
CA LEU A 12 -22.42 -40.70 -54.57
C LEU A 12 -21.25 -39.79 -54.14
N LEU A 13 -20.44 -39.36 -55.12
CA LEU A 13 -19.33 -38.43 -54.92
C LEU A 13 -19.80 -37.07 -54.41
N GLU A 14 -20.83 -36.46 -55.03
CA GLU A 14 -21.40 -35.20 -54.56
C GLU A 14 -21.96 -35.33 -53.15
N LEU A 15 -22.61 -36.45 -52.82
CA LEU A 15 -23.15 -36.68 -51.48
C LEU A 15 -22.04 -36.74 -50.42
N ILE A 16 -20.97 -37.50 -50.68
CA ILE A 16 -19.83 -37.62 -49.77
C ILE A 16 -19.09 -36.29 -49.64
N LEU A 17 -18.92 -35.56 -50.75
CA LEU A 17 -18.27 -34.24 -50.77
C LEU A 17 -19.08 -33.24 -49.94
N SER A 18 -20.40 -33.19 -50.15
CA SER A 18 -21.32 -32.32 -49.41
C SER A 18 -21.28 -32.62 -47.92
N LEU A 19 -21.36 -33.91 -47.55
CA LEU A 19 -21.32 -34.33 -46.15
C LEU A 19 -19.97 -34.01 -45.49
N SER A 20 -18.87 -34.17 -46.23
CA SER A 20 -17.52 -33.85 -45.74
C SER A 20 -17.37 -32.35 -45.47
N ILE A 21 -17.85 -31.50 -46.39
CA ILE A 21 -17.82 -30.04 -46.22
C ILE A 21 -18.65 -29.63 -45.00
N VAL A 22 -19.86 -30.19 -44.85
CA VAL A 22 -20.71 -29.93 -43.68
C VAL A 22 -20.02 -30.37 -42.38
N GLY A 23 -19.37 -31.53 -42.38
CA GLY A 23 -18.59 -32.01 -41.23
C GLY A 23 -17.45 -31.07 -40.86
N VAL A 24 -16.70 -30.57 -41.84
CA VAL A 24 -15.63 -29.59 -41.62
C VAL A 24 -16.19 -28.27 -41.07
N ILE A 25 -17.29 -27.76 -41.63
CA ILE A 25 -17.93 -26.53 -41.16
C ILE A 25 -18.38 -26.68 -39.70
N LEU A 26 -19.03 -27.79 -39.35
CA LEU A 26 -19.44 -28.08 -37.98
C LEU A 26 -18.25 -28.16 -37.03
N ALA A 27 -17.17 -28.82 -37.45
CA ALA A 27 -15.95 -28.92 -36.65
C ALA A 27 -15.32 -27.54 -36.38
N LEU A 28 -15.24 -26.68 -37.41
CA LEU A 28 -14.74 -25.30 -37.27
C LEU A 28 -15.66 -24.45 -36.39
N ALA A 29 -16.98 -24.56 -36.56
CA ALA A 29 -17.94 -23.82 -35.75
C ALA A 29 -17.84 -24.20 -34.27
N LEU A 30 -17.81 -25.49 -33.95
CA LEU A 30 -17.64 -25.98 -32.57
C LEU A 30 -16.27 -25.59 -31.99
N GLY A 31 -15.21 -25.67 -32.80
CA GLY A 31 -13.87 -25.23 -32.41
C GLY A 31 -13.82 -23.74 -32.07
N GLY A 32 -14.44 -22.90 -32.91
CA GLY A 32 -14.54 -21.45 -32.70
C GLY A 32 -15.33 -21.09 -31.45
N ILE A 33 -16.46 -21.76 -31.20
CA ILE A 33 -17.26 -21.54 -29.98
C ILE A 33 -16.44 -21.88 -28.72
N ARG A 34 -15.78 -23.05 -28.70
CA ARG A 34 -14.95 -23.47 -27.55
C ARG A 34 -13.80 -22.50 -27.30
N LEU A 35 -13.13 -22.02 -28.35
CA LEU A 35 -12.05 -21.05 -28.19
C LEU A 35 -12.59 -19.70 -27.68
N GLY A 36 -13.73 -19.27 -28.20
CA GLY A 36 -14.40 -18.05 -27.76
C GLY A 36 -14.79 -18.08 -26.29
N THR A 37 -15.32 -19.20 -25.80
CA THR A 37 -15.68 -19.35 -24.39
C THR A 37 -14.44 -19.33 -23.49
N ILE A 38 -13.39 -20.08 -23.84
CA ILE A 38 -12.14 -20.14 -23.04
C ILE A 38 -11.46 -18.76 -23.01
N THR A 39 -11.39 -18.07 -24.15
CA THR A 39 -10.76 -16.75 -24.22
C THR A 39 -11.51 -15.72 -23.39
N ARG A 40 -12.84 -15.80 -23.38
CA ARG A 40 -13.68 -14.93 -22.56
C ARG A 40 -13.48 -15.22 -21.08
N GLU A 41 -13.50 -16.48 -20.67
CA GLU A 41 -13.33 -16.90 -19.27
C GLU A 41 -11.99 -16.41 -18.69
N ILE A 42 -10.89 -16.62 -19.42
CA ILE A 42 -9.57 -16.10 -19.06
C ILE A 42 -9.55 -14.57 -19.00
N GLY A 43 -10.28 -13.91 -19.91
CA GLY A 43 -10.41 -12.45 -19.93
C GLY A 43 -11.17 -11.91 -18.72
N ASP A 44 -12.28 -12.56 -18.37
CA ASP A 44 -13.13 -12.20 -17.24
C ASP A 44 -12.34 -12.38 -15.91
N ASP A 45 -11.61 -13.49 -15.74
CA ASP A 45 -10.76 -13.75 -14.57
C ASP A 45 -9.66 -12.68 -14.39
N LYS A 46 -8.98 -12.31 -15.48
CA LYS A 46 -7.94 -11.26 -15.44
C LYS A 46 -8.54 -9.89 -15.14
N ALA A 47 -9.69 -9.58 -15.71
CA ALA A 47 -10.39 -8.32 -15.45
C ALA A 47 -10.79 -8.20 -13.98
N GLU A 48 -11.31 -9.28 -13.38
CA GLU A 48 -11.64 -9.35 -11.97
C GLU A 48 -10.41 -9.12 -11.08
N LEU A 49 -9.29 -9.79 -11.38
CA LEU A 49 -8.05 -9.63 -10.61
C LEU A 49 -7.51 -8.20 -10.66
N HIS A 50 -7.53 -7.55 -11.83
CA HIS A 50 -7.14 -6.14 -11.96
C HIS A 50 -8.10 -5.19 -11.24
N GLN A 51 -9.41 -5.46 -11.28
CA GLN A 51 -10.39 -4.67 -10.54
C GLN A 51 -10.18 -4.79 -9.02
N ARG A 52 -9.97 -6.01 -8.54
CA ARG A 52 -9.66 -6.28 -7.13
C ARG A 52 -8.41 -5.52 -6.69
N LEU A 53 -7.34 -5.62 -7.48
CA LEU A 53 -6.09 -4.93 -7.24
C LEU A 53 -6.26 -3.40 -7.18
N ARG A 54 -7.02 -2.82 -8.11
CA ARG A 54 -7.35 -1.39 -8.11
C ARG A 54 -8.12 -0.97 -6.86
N THR A 55 -9.12 -1.74 -6.46
CA THR A 55 -9.92 -1.47 -5.25
C THR A 55 -9.03 -1.43 -4.00
N ILE A 56 -8.13 -2.42 -3.84
CA ILE A 56 -7.19 -2.47 -2.71
C ILE A 56 -6.28 -1.23 -2.74
N ALA A 57 -5.71 -0.89 -3.89
CA ALA A 57 -4.84 0.27 -4.04
C ALA A 57 -5.56 1.59 -3.72
N GLN A 58 -6.83 1.73 -4.10
CA GLN A 58 -7.66 2.90 -3.77
C GLN A 58 -7.95 2.99 -2.27
N GLN A 59 -8.31 1.88 -1.62
CA GLN A 59 -8.56 1.83 -0.18
C GLN A 59 -7.31 2.19 0.62
N LEU A 60 -6.17 1.57 0.29
CA LEU A 60 -4.86 1.92 0.86
C LEU A 60 -4.57 3.41 0.66
N GLY A 61 -4.80 3.92 -0.55
CA GLY A 61 -4.50 5.29 -0.86
C GLY A 61 -5.39 6.29 -0.11
N GLN A 62 -6.66 5.99 0.10
CA GLN A 62 -7.56 6.80 0.92
C GLN A 62 -7.13 6.81 2.39
N LYS A 63 -6.80 5.64 2.96
CA LYS A 63 -6.33 5.56 4.35
C LYS A 63 -5.01 6.31 4.54
N ILE A 64 -4.05 6.18 3.63
CA ILE A 64 -2.77 6.90 3.72
C ILE A 64 -2.95 8.41 3.54
N LYS A 65 -3.85 8.86 2.66
CA LYS A 65 -4.19 10.30 2.51
C LYS A 65 -4.80 10.90 3.77
N SER A 66 -5.44 10.07 4.61
CA SER A 66 -6.02 10.52 5.87
C SER A 66 -5.00 10.73 7.01
N ASN A 67 -3.71 10.52 6.74
CA ASN A 67 -2.64 10.84 7.66
C ASN A 67 -2.76 12.27 8.20
N TYR A 68 -2.70 12.41 9.52
CA TYR A 68 -2.63 13.69 10.19
C TYR A 68 -1.32 13.81 10.98
N PRO A 69 -0.56 14.90 10.81
CA PRO A 69 0.71 15.08 11.50
C PRO A 69 0.48 15.38 12.98
N VAL A 70 0.72 14.39 13.83
CA VAL A 70 0.72 14.55 15.29
C VAL A 70 2.15 14.54 15.80
N TYR A 71 2.48 15.42 16.74
CA TYR A 71 3.79 15.48 17.37
C TYR A 71 3.71 15.06 18.83
N ILE A 72 4.49 14.06 19.22
CA ILE A 72 4.63 13.59 20.60
C ILE A 72 5.87 14.21 21.24
N GLN A 73 5.81 14.44 22.55
CA GLN A 73 6.95 14.92 23.32
C GLN A 73 7.68 13.74 23.93
N THR A 74 8.93 13.53 23.51
CA THR A 74 9.81 12.49 24.05
C THR A 74 10.89 13.13 24.91
N GLU A 75 11.08 12.59 26.12
CA GLU A 75 12.22 12.92 26.97
C GLU A 75 13.45 12.15 26.48
N LYS A 76 14.45 12.84 25.90
CA LYS A 76 15.73 12.22 25.56
C LYS A 76 16.61 12.16 26.82
N ARG A 77 16.86 10.95 27.33
CA ARG A 77 17.92 10.73 28.34
C ARG A 77 19.24 10.56 27.62
N THR A 78 20.15 11.50 27.78
CA THR A 78 21.49 11.39 27.22
C THR A 78 22.32 10.54 28.18
N PHE A 79 22.71 9.33 27.79
CA PHE A 79 23.45 8.37 28.63
C PHE A 79 24.83 8.86 29.10
N LEU A 80 25.28 10.04 28.66
CA LEU A 80 26.65 10.53 28.89
C LEU A 80 26.77 11.58 30.00
N ASN A 81 25.69 11.97 30.68
CA ASN A 81 25.78 12.86 31.85
C ASN A 81 24.49 12.74 32.69
N GLU A 82 24.59 12.23 33.92
CA GLU A 82 23.46 12.11 34.86
C GLU A 82 22.85 13.48 35.27
N GLU A 83 23.52 14.59 34.94
CA GLU A 83 23.03 15.96 35.15
C GLU A 83 22.68 16.73 33.85
N ALA A 84 22.74 16.10 32.67
CA ALA A 84 22.48 16.81 31.42
C ALA A 84 20.98 16.98 31.15
N ASN A 85 20.49 18.20 31.42
CA ASN A 85 19.31 18.86 30.85
C ASN A 85 18.35 17.94 30.07
N LYS A 86 17.21 17.61 30.66
CA LYS A 86 16.07 16.96 29.99
C LYS A 86 15.70 17.76 28.74
N LYS A 87 16.16 17.33 27.56
CA LYS A 87 15.79 17.96 26.31
C LYS A 87 14.50 17.33 25.82
N ILE A 88 13.38 18.02 26.02
CA ILE A 88 12.10 17.65 25.43
C ILE A 88 12.23 17.81 23.92
N THR A 89 12.08 16.72 23.18
CA THR A 89 12.06 16.72 21.72
C THR A 89 10.65 16.44 21.23
N ARG A 90 10.13 17.27 20.32
CA ARG A 90 8.88 16.98 19.60
C ARG A 90 9.22 16.06 18.44
N GLN A 91 8.59 14.91 18.39
CA GLN A 91 8.78 13.88 17.39
C GLN A 91 7.48 13.64 16.66
N LEU A 92 7.55 13.43 15.35
CA LEU A 92 6.38 13.12 14.55
C LEU A 92 5.92 11.69 14.86
N ALA A 93 4.64 11.52 15.17
CA ALA A 93 3.96 10.24 15.32
C ALA A 93 3.68 9.64 13.93
N PHE A 94 4.75 9.22 13.27
CA PHE A 94 4.74 8.57 11.97
C PHE A 94 5.93 7.63 11.89
N GLN A 95 5.69 6.41 11.42
CA GLN A 95 6.74 5.43 11.11
C GLN A 95 6.44 4.81 9.76
N GLY A 96 7.45 4.66 8.93
CA GLY A 96 7.31 4.04 7.63
C GLY A 96 8.49 3.13 7.35
N GLY A 97 8.24 1.87 7.07
CA GLY A 97 9.26 0.93 6.63
C GLY A 97 8.91 0.34 5.27
N LYS A 98 9.74 -0.59 4.80
CA LYS A 98 9.64 -1.11 3.42
C LYS A 98 8.29 -1.76 3.12
N ASN A 99 7.67 -2.40 4.09
CA ASN A 99 6.44 -3.19 3.96
C ASN A 99 5.34 -2.77 4.94
N PHE A 100 5.51 -1.66 5.67
CA PHE A 100 4.49 -1.13 6.56
C PHE A 100 4.50 0.40 6.63
N ILE A 101 3.37 0.96 7.03
CA ILE A 101 3.22 2.37 7.35
C ILE A 101 2.33 2.52 8.59
N ARG A 102 2.79 3.31 9.55
CA ARG A 102 2.13 3.59 10.81
C ARG A 102 1.94 5.10 10.96
N MET A 103 0.71 5.52 11.20
CA MET A 103 0.33 6.93 11.19
C MET A 103 -0.82 7.20 12.15
N VAL A 104 -1.12 8.47 12.37
CA VAL A 104 -2.34 8.90 13.05
C VAL A 104 -3.34 9.40 12.01
N THR A 105 -4.62 9.10 12.20
CA THR A 105 -5.71 9.59 11.36
C THR A 105 -6.90 10.06 12.20
N PHE A 106 -7.68 10.97 11.62
CA PHE A 106 -8.99 11.40 12.11
C PHE A 106 -10.14 10.89 11.23
N ALA A 107 -9.84 10.14 10.16
CA ALA A 107 -10.87 9.47 9.38
C ALA A 107 -11.62 8.46 10.26
N PRO A 108 -12.88 8.11 9.97
CA PRO A 108 -13.57 7.06 10.69
C PRO A 108 -12.82 5.71 10.59
N PRO A 109 -12.70 4.95 11.69
CA PRO A 109 -12.15 3.61 11.66
C PRO A 109 -13.10 2.66 10.92
N LEU A 110 -12.56 1.56 10.40
CA LEU A 110 -13.37 0.47 9.83
C LEU A 110 -14.25 -0.21 10.87
N SER A 111 -13.84 -0.22 12.14
CA SER A 111 -14.66 -0.68 13.28
C SER A 111 -15.83 0.24 13.61
N GLY A 112 -15.96 1.38 12.91
CA GLY A 112 -16.76 2.49 13.39
C GLY A 112 -18.27 2.27 13.39
N ASP A 113 -18.87 2.27 14.58
CA ASP A 113 -20.26 2.64 14.85
C ASP A 113 -20.58 4.09 14.39
N PRO A 114 -21.55 4.32 13.50
CA PRO A 114 -21.89 5.66 13.01
C PRO A 114 -22.33 6.66 14.10
N GLU A 115 -22.67 6.22 15.31
CA GLU A 115 -23.10 7.10 16.42
C GLU A 115 -21.96 7.56 17.33
N LYS A 116 -20.74 7.02 17.18
CA LYS A 116 -19.58 7.44 17.99
C LYS A 116 -18.80 8.56 17.31
N ASN A 117 -18.43 9.57 18.10
CA ASN A 117 -17.42 10.54 17.70
C ASN A 117 -16.04 9.87 17.73
N TYR A 118 -15.46 9.71 16.55
CA TYR A 118 -14.10 9.19 16.43
C TYR A 118 -13.09 10.28 16.76
N HIS A 119 -12.37 10.08 17.86
CA HIS A 119 -11.14 10.79 18.13
C HIS A 119 -10.03 10.30 17.20
N ALA A 120 -8.89 11.00 17.20
CA ALA A 120 -7.70 10.54 16.51
C ALA A 120 -7.39 9.10 16.92
N HIS A 121 -7.04 8.27 15.95
CA HIS A 121 -6.62 6.91 16.20
C HIS A 121 -5.36 6.58 15.40
N GLU A 122 -4.64 5.60 15.92
CA GLU A 122 -3.43 5.10 15.28
C GLU A 122 -3.81 4.04 14.24
N THR A 123 -3.14 4.07 13.10
CA THR A 123 -3.34 3.11 12.01
C THR A 123 -2.01 2.52 11.60
N LEU A 124 -1.92 1.19 11.54
CA LEU A 124 -0.78 0.46 11.00
C LEU A 124 -1.26 -0.40 9.82
N ILE A 125 -0.67 -0.19 8.65
CA ILE A 125 -0.88 -1.02 7.47
C ILE A 125 0.40 -1.80 7.24
N TYR A 126 0.32 -3.12 7.12
CA TYR A 126 1.47 -3.97 6.85
C TYR A 126 1.09 -5.24 6.08
N GLN A 127 2.08 -5.88 5.46
CA GLN A 127 1.92 -7.24 4.93
C GLN A 127 2.35 -8.24 6.00
N GLY A 128 1.48 -9.17 6.38
CA GLY A 128 1.75 -10.14 7.45
C GLY A 128 0.64 -11.16 7.65
N GLU A 129 0.61 -11.76 8.85
CA GLU A 129 -0.40 -12.73 9.29
C GLU A 129 -1.44 -12.08 10.21
N LEU A 130 -2.72 -12.32 9.93
CA LEU A 130 -3.79 -11.83 10.79
C LEU A 130 -3.72 -12.56 12.14
N PRO A 131 -3.72 -11.84 13.29
CA PRO A 131 -3.54 -12.47 14.60
C PRO A 131 -4.52 -13.61 14.90
N GLU A 132 -5.80 -13.44 14.54
CA GLU A 132 -6.89 -14.38 14.83
C GLU A 132 -6.90 -15.60 13.90
N SER A 133 -6.89 -15.37 12.58
CA SER A 133 -7.08 -16.44 11.59
C SER A 133 -5.78 -17.05 11.05
N LYS A 134 -4.63 -16.42 11.32
CA LYS A 134 -3.32 -16.76 10.71
C LYS A 134 -3.28 -16.68 9.18
N GLU A 135 -4.30 -16.10 8.56
CA GLU A 135 -4.29 -15.85 7.13
C GLU A 135 -3.29 -14.75 6.78
N THR A 136 -2.58 -14.92 5.65
CA THR A 136 -1.58 -13.97 5.19
C THR A 136 -2.17 -12.97 4.19
N GLY A 137 -1.75 -11.71 4.31
CA GLY A 137 -2.29 -10.66 3.47
C GLY A 137 -1.82 -9.27 3.83
N ILE A 138 -2.57 -8.27 3.38
CA ILE A 138 -2.45 -6.90 3.86
C ILE A 138 -3.40 -6.73 5.03
N ILE A 139 -2.85 -6.27 6.13
CA ILE A 139 -3.53 -6.08 7.39
C ILE A 139 -3.57 -4.60 7.70
N LEU A 140 -4.75 -4.14 8.12
CA LEU A 140 -4.97 -2.84 8.73
C LEU A 140 -5.21 -3.05 10.22
N MET A 141 -4.39 -2.46 11.05
CA MET A 141 -4.63 -2.32 12.47
C MET A 141 -5.10 -0.90 12.76
N GLU A 142 -6.17 -0.76 13.54
CA GLU A 142 -6.65 0.51 14.07
C GLU A 142 -6.64 0.44 15.60
N ARG A 143 -5.97 1.40 16.25
CA ARG A 143 -5.87 1.48 17.71
C ARG A 143 -6.34 2.82 18.25
N GLU A 144 -7.22 2.79 19.25
CA GLU A 144 -7.68 4.00 19.92
C GLU A 144 -6.54 4.65 20.71
N ILE A 145 -6.37 5.97 20.56
CA ILE A 145 -5.34 6.71 21.29
C ILE A 145 -5.87 7.06 22.68
N ARG A 146 -5.23 6.50 23.72
CA ARG A 146 -5.56 6.71 25.13
C ARG A 146 -4.29 6.97 25.95
N GLY A 147 -4.22 8.14 26.57
CA GLY A 147 -3.10 8.52 27.44
C GLY A 147 -1.76 8.52 26.70
N ASP A 148 -0.83 7.68 27.13
CA ASP A 148 0.53 7.53 26.62
C ASP A 148 0.70 6.28 25.72
N ASN A 149 -0.38 5.64 25.28
CA ASN A 149 -0.30 4.46 24.41
C ASN A 149 0.10 4.77 22.95
N LEU A 150 0.26 6.03 22.56
CA LEU A 150 0.53 6.41 21.17
C LEU A 150 1.91 5.92 20.71
N PHE A 151 1.94 5.16 19.61
CA PHE A 151 3.15 4.58 19.01
C PHE A 151 3.96 3.63 19.92
N THR A 152 3.37 3.15 21.02
CA THR A 152 3.92 2.05 21.84
C THR A 152 3.81 0.70 21.14
N TYR A 153 4.39 -0.35 21.71
CA TYR A 153 4.21 -1.72 21.24
C TYR A 153 2.71 -2.09 21.15
N ILE A 154 2.34 -2.83 20.10
CA ILE A 154 0.95 -3.24 19.85
C ILE A 154 0.79 -4.69 20.28
N ARG A 155 -0.08 -4.92 21.26
CA ARG A 155 -0.45 -6.27 21.69
C ARG A 155 -1.77 -6.67 21.03
N PRO A 156 -1.78 -7.71 20.18
CA PRO A 156 -3.02 -8.14 19.52
C PRO A 156 -4.16 -8.52 20.46
N GLU A 157 -3.83 -8.87 21.71
CA GLU A 157 -4.79 -9.27 22.74
C GLU A 157 -5.45 -8.08 23.46
N GLU A 158 -4.94 -6.85 23.27
CA GLU A 158 -5.49 -5.65 23.90
C GLU A 158 -6.76 -5.18 23.17
N SER A 159 -7.79 -4.83 23.95
CA SER A 159 -9.11 -4.45 23.42
C SER A 159 -9.14 -3.07 22.74
N ASP A 160 -8.04 -2.32 22.77
CA ASP A 160 -7.91 -1.03 22.11
C ASP A 160 -7.50 -1.16 20.63
N SER A 161 -7.08 -2.36 20.19
CA SER A 161 -6.49 -2.63 18.88
C SER A 161 -7.36 -3.59 18.07
N HIS A 162 -7.75 -3.18 16.86
CA HIS A 162 -8.61 -3.97 15.97
C HIS A 162 -7.87 -4.26 14.66
N PHE A 163 -7.89 -5.51 14.22
CA PHE A 163 -7.17 -5.96 13.02
C PHE A 163 -8.15 -6.37 11.92
N PHE A 164 -7.92 -5.88 10.70
CA PHE A 164 -8.73 -6.14 9.52
C PHE A 164 -7.87 -6.67 8.39
N MET A 165 -8.38 -7.68 7.70
CA MET A 165 -7.77 -8.14 6.46
C MET A 165 -8.27 -7.30 5.27
N LEU A 166 -7.38 -6.50 4.68
CA LEU A 166 -7.70 -5.71 3.48
C LEU A 166 -7.59 -6.53 2.20
N ALA A 167 -6.63 -7.46 2.14
CA ALA A 167 -6.40 -8.27 0.95
C ALA A 167 -5.71 -9.60 1.26
N LYS A 168 -6.23 -10.70 0.70
CA LYS A 168 -5.58 -12.03 0.62
C LYS A 168 -4.73 -12.17 -0.63
N ASN A 169 -3.88 -13.20 -0.67
CA ASN A 169 -3.07 -13.59 -1.84
C ASN A 169 -2.13 -12.48 -2.31
N VAL A 170 -1.55 -11.74 -1.35
CA VAL A 170 -0.64 -10.63 -1.65
C VAL A 170 0.75 -11.19 -1.86
N ALA A 171 1.36 -10.88 -2.99
CA ALA A 171 2.73 -11.26 -3.28
C ALA A 171 3.70 -10.30 -2.58
N TYR A 172 3.48 -8.99 -2.73
CA TYR A 172 4.26 -7.97 -2.06
C TYR A 172 3.44 -6.68 -1.85
N LEU A 173 3.76 -5.97 -0.78
CA LEU A 173 3.40 -4.59 -0.51
C LEU A 173 4.69 -3.83 -0.19
N LYS A 174 5.00 -2.79 -0.96
CA LYS A 174 6.20 -1.98 -0.76
C LYS A 174 5.88 -0.50 -0.66
N PHE A 175 6.57 0.18 0.25
CA PHE A 175 6.50 1.61 0.46
C PHE A 175 7.84 2.29 0.21
N ARG A 176 7.78 3.48 -0.38
CA ARG A 176 8.89 4.44 -0.43
C ARG A 176 8.37 5.81 -0.07
N TYR A 177 9.24 6.64 0.50
CA TYR A 177 8.87 7.91 1.12
C TYR A 177 9.68 9.03 0.50
N TYR A 178 9.02 10.10 0.08
CA TYR A 178 9.69 11.27 -0.45
C TYR A 178 9.94 12.28 0.67
N GLN A 179 11.20 12.51 1.00
CA GLN A 179 11.63 13.46 2.02
C GLN A 179 12.30 14.69 1.39
N MET A 180 12.24 15.82 2.10
CA MET A 180 12.90 17.06 1.71
C MET A 180 14.00 17.36 2.73
N GLU A 181 15.25 17.32 2.28
CA GLU A 181 16.41 17.61 3.09
C GLU A 181 16.90 19.02 2.82
N MET A 182 17.34 19.74 3.87
CA MET A 182 18.04 21.00 3.68
C MET A 182 19.42 20.72 3.09
N ILE A 183 19.75 21.44 2.01
CA ILE A 183 21.07 21.36 1.40
C ILE A 183 22.04 22.10 2.33
N PRO A 184 23.16 21.47 2.74
CA PRO A 184 24.22 22.14 3.49
C PRO A 184 24.75 23.37 2.75
N LYS A 185 25.06 24.46 3.49
CA LYS A 185 25.49 25.74 2.90
C LYS A 185 26.73 25.62 1.99
N ASN A 186 27.67 24.76 2.35
CA ASN A 186 28.87 24.46 1.55
C ASN A 186 28.54 23.82 0.18
N GLU A 187 27.45 23.03 0.10
CA GLU A 187 26.98 22.46 -1.16
C GLU A 187 26.17 23.48 -1.98
N GLN A 188 25.41 24.37 -1.33
CA GLN A 188 24.66 25.47 -1.99
C GLN A 188 25.57 26.41 -2.79
N GLU A 189 26.72 26.80 -2.22
CA GLU A 189 27.68 27.70 -2.87
C GLU A 189 28.30 27.11 -4.15
N SER A 190 28.24 25.78 -4.31
CA SER A 190 28.72 25.06 -5.48
C SER A 190 27.64 24.79 -6.54
N GLN A 191 26.37 25.14 -6.27
CA GLN A 191 25.27 24.89 -7.19
C GLN A 191 25.10 26.01 -8.23
N PRO A 192 24.59 25.68 -9.43
CA PRO A 192 24.29 26.68 -10.46
C PRO A 192 23.27 27.73 -10.02
N ASN A 193 22.41 27.38 -9.06
CA ASN A 193 21.43 28.28 -8.47
C ASN A 193 21.49 28.19 -6.93
N PRO A 194 22.13 29.16 -6.25
CA PRO A 194 22.29 29.14 -4.79
C PRO A 194 20.98 29.40 -4.03
N ASP A 195 19.90 29.80 -4.69
CA ASP A 195 18.58 30.00 -4.07
C ASP A 195 17.88 28.67 -3.73
N ILE A 196 18.36 27.55 -4.27
CA ILE A 196 17.83 26.21 -3.98
C ILE A 196 18.31 25.76 -2.61
N THR A 197 17.40 25.80 -1.64
CA THR A 197 17.73 25.50 -0.24
C THR A 197 17.49 24.05 0.18
N HIS A 198 16.71 23.30 -0.59
CA HIS A 198 16.28 21.95 -0.24
C HIS A 198 16.37 21.00 -1.43
N ARG A 199 16.62 19.72 -1.15
CA ARG A 199 16.64 18.62 -2.14
C ARG A 199 15.65 17.54 -1.72
N GLY A 200 14.92 17.01 -2.70
CA GLY A 200 14.04 15.87 -2.49
C GLY A 200 14.74 14.54 -2.72
N VAL A 201 14.51 13.57 -1.84
CA VAL A 201 15.10 12.23 -1.92
C VAL A 201 14.01 11.19 -1.63
N TRP A 202 13.99 10.10 -2.40
CA TRP A 202 13.19 8.92 -2.09
C TRP A 202 13.97 7.99 -1.17
N VAL A 203 13.40 7.69 0.00
CA VAL A 203 13.95 6.76 0.99
C VAL A 203 13.01 5.58 1.19
N GLU A 204 13.51 4.46 1.68
CA GLU A 204 12.70 3.26 1.93
C GLU A 204 12.13 3.23 3.36
N GLU A 205 12.65 4.08 4.25
CA GLU A 205 12.40 4.02 5.69
C GLU A 205 12.35 5.43 6.29
N VAL A 206 11.49 5.63 7.28
CA VAL A 206 11.25 6.87 8.01
C VAL A 206 10.89 6.56 9.46
N PHE A 207 11.79 6.81 10.42
CA PHE A 207 11.59 6.43 11.82
C PHE A 207 11.99 7.52 12.81
N ALA A 208 11.16 7.76 13.83
CA ALA A 208 11.44 8.75 14.86
C ALA A 208 12.42 8.16 15.89
N GLU A 209 13.47 8.91 16.21
CA GLU A 209 14.46 8.50 17.21
C GLU A 209 13.87 8.53 18.64
N GLY A 210 13.66 7.39 19.30
CA GLY A 210 13.33 7.35 20.74
C GLY A 210 11.85 7.24 21.11
N ILE A 211 11.02 6.69 20.22
CA ILE A 211 9.66 6.28 20.59
C ILE A 211 9.73 4.99 21.41
N GLY A 212 9.46 5.10 22.72
CA GLY A 212 9.21 3.98 23.64
C GLY A 212 10.44 3.45 24.39
N ASN A 213 10.27 3.14 25.68
CA ASN A 213 11.13 2.22 26.41
C ASN A 213 10.76 0.79 25.98
N VAL A 214 11.28 0.37 24.83
CA VAL A 214 10.98 -0.93 24.23
C VAL A 214 11.86 -2.00 24.91
N THR A 215 11.26 -3.06 25.42
CA THR A 215 11.98 -4.24 25.94
C THR A 215 12.70 -4.98 24.80
N GLU A 216 13.72 -5.79 25.09
CA GLU A 216 14.53 -6.46 24.06
C GLU A 216 13.70 -7.38 23.15
N GLU A 217 12.64 -8.02 23.67
CA GLU A 217 11.71 -8.84 22.86
C GLU A 217 10.85 -8.00 21.91
N GLU A 218 10.43 -6.82 22.37
CA GLU A 218 9.64 -5.87 21.57
C GLU A 218 10.50 -5.24 20.46
N LYS A 219 11.80 -5.00 20.72
CA LYS A 219 12.76 -4.59 19.69
C LYS A 219 12.96 -5.68 18.64
N GLU A 220 13.09 -6.94 19.03
CA GLU A 220 13.31 -8.03 18.09
C GLU A 220 12.10 -8.21 17.15
N ARG A 221 10.87 -8.00 17.65
CA ARG A 221 9.66 -8.01 16.80
C ARG A 221 9.58 -6.77 15.91
N ASP A 222 9.88 -5.59 16.45
CA ASP A 222 9.87 -4.33 15.70
C ASP A 222 10.95 -4.32 14.61
N GLU A 223 12.12 -4.92 14.85
CA GLU A 223 13.17 -5.18 13.86
C GLU A 223 12.72 -6.17 12.79
N ARG A 224 11.99 -7.24 13.15
CA ARG A 224 11.36 -8.15 12.16
C ARG A 224 10.34 -7.44 11.29
N LEU A 225 9.68 -6.40 11.81
CA LEU A 225 8.80 -5.53 11.05
C LEU A 225 9.57 -4.46 10.26
N GLY A 226 10.87 -4.26 10.50
CA GLY A 226 11.71 -3.27 9.81
C GLY A 226 11.65 -1.87 10.44
N ILE A 227 11.29 -1.74 11.72
CA ILE A 227 11.25 -0.48 12.47
C ILE A 227 12.66 -0.16 13.00
N THR A 228 13.48 0.62 12.27
CA THR A 228 14.85 0.97 12.69
C THR A 228 14.97 2.45 13.06
N ALA A 229 15.37 2.76 14.30
CA ALA A 229 15.48 4.15 14.78
C ALA A 229 16.49 4.99 13.97
N SER A 230 16.04 6.02 13.23
CA SER A 230 16.95 6.95 12.54
C SER A 230 16.46 8.39 12.46
N SER A 231 17.16 9.26 13.19
CA SER A 231 17.33 10.70 12.94
C SER A 231 16.06 11.58 12.90
N LYS A 232 16.29 12.89 12.78
CA LYS A 232 15.30 13.95 13.01
C LYS A 232 14.35 14.05 11.82
N ILE A 233 13.25 13.30 11.84
CA ILE A 233 12.30 13.21 10.71
C ILE A 233 11.68 14.57 10.37
N SER A 234 11.74 14.93 9.08
CA SER A 234 10.71 15.75 8.44
C SER A 234 9.61 14.85 7.88
N LEU A 235 8.34 15.13 8.20
CA LEU A 235 7.19 14.40 7.65
C LEU A 235 7.34 14.19 6.14
N PRO A 236 7.26 12.95 5.64
CA PRO A 236 7.37 12.71 4.21
C PRO A 236 6.30 13.49 3.44
N ARG A 237 6.67 13.99 2.27
CA ARG A 237 5.80 14.79 1.40
C ARG A 237 4.95 13.91 0.49
N ALA A 238 5.42 12.69 0.21
CA ALA A 238 4.66 11.70 -0.54
C ALA A 238 5.05 10.28 -0.13
N VAL A 239 4.15 9.34 -0.39
CA VAL A 239 4.37 7.89 -0.27
C VAL A 239 4.14 7.26 -1.63
N GLU A 240 5.09 6.47 -2.10
CA GLU A 240 4.93 5.59 -3.25
C GLU A 240 4.52 4.20 -2.74
N ILE A 241 3.49 3.61 -3.33
CA ILE A 241 3.00 2.27 -3.02
C ILE A 241 3.16 1.39 -4.24
N SER A 242 3.78 0.22 -4.05
CA SER A 242 3.81 -0.84 -5.05
C SER A 242 3.14 -2.10 -4.48
N LEU A 243 2.19 -2.66 -5.22
CA LEU A 243 1.37 -3.79 -4.79
C LEU A 243 1.31 -4.86 -5.88
N GLY A 244 1.47 -6.12 -5.49
CA GLY A 244 1.27 -7.29 -6.35
C GLY A 244 0.41 -8.36 -5.68
N LEU A 245 -0.45 -9.01 -6.46
CA LEU A 245 -1.28 -10.15 -6.06
C LEU A 245 -0.85 -11.41 -6.81
N LYS A 246 -0.98 -12.55 -6.14
CA LYS A 246 -0.85 -13.89 -6.71
C LYS A 246 -2.15 -14.25 -7.42
N ASP A 247 -2.07 -14.61 -8.69
CA ASP A 247 -3.18 -15.21 -9.42
C ASP A 247 -3.37 -16.66 -8.94
N THR A 248 -4.55 -16.95 -8.40
CA THR A 248 -4.91 -18.28 -7.90
C THR A 248 -5.92 -18.99 -8.81
N SER A 249 -6.45 -18.32 -9.85
CA SER A 249 -7.54 -18.84 -10.69
C SER A 249 -7.12 -20.02 -11.54
N HIS A 250 -5.85 -20.10 -11.93
CA HIS A 250 -5.33 -21.15 -12.82
C HIS A 250 -4.70 -22.34 -12.08
N ASN A 251 -4.49 -22.25 -10.76
CA ASN A 251 -3.66 -23.18 -10.00
C ASN A 251 -4.40 -24.37 -9.35
N GLU A 252 -5.73 -24.47 -9.48
CA GLU A 252 -6.45 -25.65 -8.98
C GLU A 252 -6.31 -26.89 -9.88
N LYS A 253 -5.90 -26.73 -11.15
CA LYS A 253 -5.89 -27.83 -12.14
C LYS A 253 -4.51 -28.22 -12.68
N GLU A 254 -3.49 -27.38 -12.55
CA GLU A 254 -2.13 -27.72 -13.00
C GLU A 254 -1.10 -27.41 -11.92
N LYS A 255 -0.35 -28.44 -11.49
CA LYS A 255 0.85 -28.31 -10.65
C LYS A 255 1.96 -27.62 -11.44
N LYS A 256 1.87 -26.31 -11.63
CA LYS A 256 2.98 -25.48 -12.10
C LYS A 256 3.37 -24.52 -10.98
N ASP A 257 4.64 -24.57 -10.59
CA ASP A 257 5.26 -23.68 -9.60
C ASP A 257 5.35 -22.20 -10.07
N ASP A 258 4.70 -21.84 -11.18
CA ASP A 258 4.72 -20.50 -11.76
C ASP A 258 3.45 -19.78 -11.34
N ILE A 259 3.52 -19.08 -10.20
CA ILE A 259 2.43 -18.24 -9.70
C ILE A 259 2.42 -16.98 -10.56
N ASP A 260 1.45 -16.86 -11.46
CA ASP A 260 1.24 -15.65 -12.24
C ASP A 260 1.02 -14.45 -11.31
N LEU A 261 1.83 -13.41 -11.50
CA LEU A 261 1.86 -12.22 -10.65
C LEU A 261 1.20 -11.06 -11.39
N VAL A 262 0.20 -10.46 -10.77
CA VAL A 262 -0.43 -9.24 -11.28
C VAL A 262 -0.10 -8.08 -10.35
N TYR A 263 0.41 -6.99 -10.90
CA TYR A 263 0.85 -5.83 -10.13
C TYR A 263 0.28 -4.52 -10.65
N THR A 264 0.19 -3.52 -9.78
CA THR A 264 -0.10 -2.15 -10.19
C THR A 264 1.17 -1.43 -10.55
N PRO A 265 1.13 -0.49 -11.51
CA PRO A 265 2.08 0.59 -11.53
C PRO A 265 2.17 1.24 -10.13
N PRO A 266 3.37 1.68 -9.69
CA PRO A 266 3.50 2.38 -8.42
C PRO A 266 2.58 3.61 -8.37
N ILE A 267 1.91 3.80 -7.24
CA ILE A 267 1.01 4.94 -7.02
C ILE A 267 1.69 5.89 -6.05
N ILE A 268 1.82 7.16 -6.44
CA ILE A 268 2.36 8.21 -5.59
C ILE A 268 1.20 8.95 -4.92
N ILE A 269 1.28 9.04 -3.60
CA ILE A 269 0.30 9.69 -2.75
C ILE A 269 0.95 10.89 -2.09
N PRO A 270 0.57 12.13 -2.47
CA PRO A 270 1.02 13.30 -1.74
C PRO A 270 0.42 13.27 -0.33
N LEU A 271 1.27 13.48 0.68
CA LEU A 271 0.86 13.63 2.06
C LEU A 271 0.72 15.11 2.38
N ASN A 272 -0.29 15.48 3.16
CA ASN A 272 -0.50 16.86 3.65
C ASN A 272 -0.67 17.91 2.53
N SER A 273 -1.14 17.47 1.36
CA SER A 273 -1.51 18.36 0.26
C SER A 273 -2.59 19.33 0.70
N GLY A 274 -2.37 20.63 0.54
CA GLY A 274 -3.35 21.67 0.91
C GLY A 274 -3.35 22.08 2.38
N ILE A 275 -2.44 21.54 3.21
CA ILE A 275 -2.23 22.02 4.57
C ILE A 275 -1.23 23.19 4.51
N GLU A 276 -1.68 24.41 4.85
CA GLU A 276 -0.75 25.48 5.19
C GLU A 276 -0.02 25.06 6.47
N PHE A 277 1.29 24.80 6.36
CA PHE A 277 2.13 24.68 7.54
C PHE A 277 2.04 26.02 8.26
N ALA A 278 1.63 26.01 9.53
CA ALA A 278 1.69 27.21 10.36
C ALA A 278 3.13 27.73 10.29
N LEU A 279 3.35 28.80 9.52
CA LEU A 279 4.64 29.45 9.43
C LEU A 279 4.99 29.88 10.87
N PRO A 280 6.23 29.63 11.34
CA PRO A 280 6.62 30.13 12.65
C PRO A 280 6.35 31.62 12.66
N LEU A 281 5.62 32.09 13.68
CA LEU A 281 5.36 33.51 13.87
C LEU A 281 6.71 34.24 13.73
N PRO A 282 6.78 35.31 12.92
CA PRO A 282 8.01 36.09 12.83
C PRO A 282 8.41 36.46 14.24
N LYS A 283 9.67 36.15 14.61
CA LYS A 283 10.22 36.61 15.88
C LYS A 283 10.09 38.12 15.86
N GLU A 284 9.22 38.66 16.70
CA GLU A 284 9.20 40.10 16.95
C GLU A 284 10.65 40.50 17.25
N GLY A 285 11.12 41.49 16.48
CA GLY A 285 12.47 41.98 16.59
C GLY A 285 12.77 42.28 18.04
N LYS A 286 13.86 41.70 18.55
CA LYS A 286 14.60 42.38 19.61
C LYS A 286 15.06 43.69 18.98
N ASP A 287 14.28 44.75 19.17
CA ASP A 287 14.78 46.11 19.08
C ASP A 287 15.77 46.29 20.24
N GLU A 288 17.01 45.85 20.01
CA GLU A 288 18.18 46.52 20.54
C GLU A 288 18.24 47.89 19.87
N LYS A 289 17.82 48.94 20.57
CA LYS A 289 18.45 50.26 20.46
C LYS A 289 18.50 50.97 21.82
N ALA A 290 19.75 51.11 22.28
CA ALA A 290 20.36 52.22 23.02
C ALA A 290 19.62 52.85 24.20
#